data_AF-A0AAU6H794-F1
#
_entry.id   AF-A0AAU6H794-F1
#
_cell.length_a   1.000
_cell.length_b   1.000
_cell.length_c   1.000
_cell.angle_alpha   90.00
_cell.angle_beta   90.00
_cell.angle_gamma   90.00
#
_symmetry.space_group_name_H-M   'P 1'
#
loop_
_entity.id
_entity.type
_entity.pdbx_description
1 polymer ?
#
loop_
_entity_poly.entity_id
_entity_poly.type
_entity_poly.pdbx_seq_one_letter_code
_entity_poly.pdbx_strand_id
1 'polypeptide(L)'
;MTGIEQEGTLISDGLAVMHALERVLGRRYSEKTPRWTDLGFPVIDRGSYAIFPLAVVGTPQDGDSGMTEALSDMRHGLRRSCVHFFGGDDFHAEMELDPEDGYGRKLVDSGALVTGPPWECLWCIQRFAVVLVHSVDQQRTLETLALHIVPMDWVRYQPLNSGTKREASRHRRVIREREDADVIWSWPLSVPDE
;
A
#
# COMPACT_ATOMS: atom_id res chain seq x y z
N MET A 1 -3.00 19.52 33.54
CA MET A 1 -3.24 18.28 32.78
C MET A 1 -4.10 18.65 31.59
N THR A 2 -3.47 19.10 30.51
CA THR A 2 -4.12 19.35 29.22
C THR A 2 -3.98 18.06 28.43
N GLY A 3 -5.10 17.36 28.21
CA GLY A 3 -5.14 16.22 27.30
C GLY A 3 -4.79 16.72 25.91
N ILE A 4 -3.71 16.19 25.35
CA ILE A 4 -3.39 16.37 23.95
C ILE A 4 -4.36 15.41 23.24
N GLU A 5 -5.44 15.94 22.67
CA GLU A 5 -6.22 15.21 21.69
C GLU A 5 -5.26 14.91 20.53
N GLN A 6 -4.75 13.68 20.45
CA GLN A 6 -3.99 13.25 19.29
C GLN A 6 -4.97 13.07 18.13
N GLU A 7 -5.08 14.12 17.30
CA GLU A 7 -5.95 14.17 16.13
C GLU A 7 -5.51 13.15 15.07
N GLY A 8 -6.40 12.21 14.75
CA GLY A 8 -6.29 11.40 13.55
C GLY A 8 -6.70 12.20 12.31
N THR A 9 -5.90 12.16 11.24
CA THR A 9 -6.22 12.80 9.96
C THR A 9 -6.62 11.74 8.93
N LEU A 10 -7.85 11.83 8.43
CA LEU A 10 -8.28 11.14 7.21
C LEU A 10 -7.82 11.95 5.98
N ILE A 11 -7.09 11.31 5.08
CA ILE A 11 -6.45 11.94 3.92
C ILE A 11 -7.19 11.58 2.64
N SER A 12 -7.60 10.33 2.48
CA SER A 12 -8.29 9.86 1.27
C SER A 12 -9.20 8.67 1.55
N ASP A 13 -10.27 8.57 0.77
CA ASP A 13 -11.14 7.40 0.73
C ASP A 13 -10.48 6.31 -0.15
N GLY A 14 -10.05 5.23 0.48
CA GLY A 14 -9.38 4.12 -0.21
C GLY A 14 -10.25 3.44 -1.26
N LEU A 15 -11.57 3.37 -1.07
CA LEU A 15 -12.46 2.75 -2.05
C LEU A 15 -12.59 3.63 -3.30
N ALA A 16 -12.65 4.95 -3.10
CA ALA A 16 -12.64 5.91 -4.21
C ALA A 16 -11.34 5.83 -5.02
N VAL A 17 -10.19 5.67 -4.35
CA VAL A 17 -8.88 5.44 -5.00
C VAL A 17 -8.92 4.16 -5.83
N MET A 18 -9.43 3.06 -5.28
CA MET A 18 -9.54 1.77 -6.00
C MET A 18 -10.39 1.86 -7.27
N HIS A 19 -11.55 2.52 -7.21
CA HIS A 19 -12.35 2.76 -8.42
C HIS A 19 -11.67 3.68 -9.44
N ALA A 20 -10.87 4.65 -8.99
CA ALA A 20 -10.08 5.48 -9.91
C ALA A 20 -9.01 4.65 -10.61
N LEU A 21 -8.30 3.79 -9.87
CA LEU A 21 -7.33 2.85 -10.41
C LEU A 21 -7.98 1.89 -11.41
N GLU A 22 -9.12 1.29 -11.09
CA GLU A 22 -9.88 0.43 -12.01
C GLU A 22 -10.25 1.19 -13.30
N ARG A 23 -10.69 2.44 -13.21
CA ARG A 23 -11.03 3.23 -14.41
C ARG A 23 -9.82 3.53 -15.29
N VAL A 24 -8.67 3.86 -14.69
CA VAL A 24 -7.45 4.26 -15.41
C VAL A 24 -6.69 3.04 -15.93
N LEU A 25 -6.56 2.00 -15.09
CA LEU A 25 -5.78 0.81 -15.37
C LEU A 25 -6.62 -0.38 -15.83
N GLY A 26 -7.94 -0.41 -15.68
CA GLY A 26 -8.73 -1.61 -15.99
C GLY A 26 -9.23 -1.73 -17.42
N ARG A 27 -9.21 -0.65 -18.21
CA ARG A 27 -9.90 -0.62 -19.51
C ARG A 27 -9.13 -1.25 -20.67
N ARG A 28 -7.80 -1.12 -20.72
CA ARG A 28 -6.91 -1.71 -21.76
C ARG A 28 -5.48 -1.83 -21.26
N TYR A 29 -4.79 -2.93 -21.59
CA TYR A 29 -3.38 -3.12 -21.25
C TYR A 29 -2.55 -1.93 -21.75
N SER A 30 -1.76 -1.33 -20.85
CA SER A 30 -0.87 -0.22 -21.16
C SER A 30 0.54 -0.52 -20.68
N GLU A 31 1.52 -0.34 -21.56
CA GLU A 31 2.94 -0.36 -21.20
C GLU A 31 3.41 0.95 -20.54
N LYS A 32 2.58 2.00 -20.56
CA LYS A 32 2.90 3.29 -19.91
C LYS A 32 2.33 3.33 -18.51
N THR A 33 3.15 3.73 -17.55
CA THR A 33 2.70 4.03 -16.19
C THR A 33 1.91 5.32 -16.27
N PRO A 34 0.66 5.37 -15.75
CA PRO A 34 -0.06 6.64 -15.66
C PRO A 34 0.72 7.61 -14.77
N ARG A 35 0.45 8.91 -14.91
CA ARG A 35 0.85 9.87 -13.89
C ARG A 35 -0.08 9.70 -12.72
N TRP A 36 0.44 9.34 -11.55
CA TRP A 36 -0.40 8.98 -10.42
C TRP A 36 -1.19 10.18 -9.90
N THR A 37 -0.65 11.39 -10.07
CA THR A 37 -1.34 12.65 -9.78
C THR A 37 -2.63 12.86 -10.59
N ASP A 38 -2.73 12.27 -11.79
CA ASP A 38 -3.91 12.44 -12.65
C ASP A 38 -5.14 11.67 -12.10
N LEU A 39 -4.96 10.81 -11.09
CA LEU A 39 -6.06 10.13 -10.39
C LEU A 39 -6.86 11.08 -9.49
N GLY A 40 -6.33 12.27 -9.16
CA GLY A 40 -7.04 13.30 -8.39
C GLY A 40 -7.04 13.10 -6.88
N PHE A 41 -6.14 12.26 -6.35
CA PHE A 41 -5.98 12.02 -4.91
C PHE A 41 -4.60 12.46 -4.42
N PRO A 42 -4.48 12.86 -3.14
CA PRO A 42 -3.21 12.90 -2.44
C PRO A 42 -2.34 11.68 -2.72
N VAL A 43 -1.13 11.89 -3.24
CA VAL A 43 -0.24 10.80 -3.66
C VAL A 43 1.22 11.19 -3.50
N ILE A 44 2.01 10.23 -3.05
CA ILE A 44 3.47 10.27 -3.10
C ILE A 44 3.87 9.54 -4.37
N ASP A 45 4.06 10.29 -5.45
CA ASP A 45 4.43 9.77 -6.76
C ASP A 45 5.94 9.49 -6.82
N ARG A 46 6.31 8.22 -7.07
CA ARG A 46 7.70 7.77 -7.19
C ARG A 46 8.00 7.28 -8.62
N GLY A 47 7.18 7.65 -9.59
CA GLY A 47 7.28 7.26 -10.99
C GLY A 47 6.80 5.84 -11.25
N SER A 48 7.63 4.83 -10.95
CA SER A 48 7.30 3.42 -11.22
C SER A 48 6.30 2.81 -10.25
N TYR A 49 6.14 3.42 -9.08
CA TYR A 49 5.21 3.07 -8.03
C TYR A 49 4.68 4.33 -7.35
N ALA A 50 3.63 4.19 -6.54
CA ALA A 50 3.03 5.29 -5.81
C ALA A 50 2.47 4.84 -4.46
N ILE A 51 2.34 5.79 -3.55
CA ILE A 51 1.68 5.59 -2.25
C ILE A 51 0.53 6.58 -2.17
N PHE A 52 -0.68 6.08 -1.92
CA PHE A 52 -1.88 6.87 -1.65
C PHE A 52 -2.18 6.80 -0.16
N PRO A 53 -1.82 7.83 0.61
CA PRO A 53 -2.11 7.92 2.03
C PRO A 53 -3.61 7.96 2.26
N LEU A 54 -4.11 7.09 3.14
CA LEU A 54 -5.52 7.04 3.50
C LEU A 54 -5.77 7.75 4.82
N ALA A 55 -4.96 7.45 5.84
CA ALA A 55 -5.08 8.04 7.16
C ALA A 55 -3.76 7.99 7.94
N VAL A 56 -3.60 8.90 8.89
CA VAL A 56 -2.51 8.91 9.89
C VAL A 56 -3.13 9.22 11.25
N VAL A 57 -2.73 8.49 12.29
CA VAL A 57 -3.15 8.74 13.68
C VAL A 57 -1.93 8.70 14.60
N GLY A 58 -1.98 9.47 15.69
CA GLY A 58 -1.02 9.33 16.78
C GLY A 58 -1.12 7.94 17.42
N THR A 59 0.01 7.35 17.82
CA THR A 59 -0.02 6.12 18.61
C THR A 59 -0.49 6.43 20.03
N PRO A 60 -1.38 5.61 20.60
CA PRO A 60 -1.86 5.81 21.96
C PRO A 60 -0.71 5.86 22.96
N GLN A 61 -0.63 6.94 23.76
CA GLN A 61 0.11 6.90 25.01
C GLN A 61 -0.77 6.19 26.05
N ASP A 62 -0.32 5.04 26.57
CA ASP A 62 -0.94 4.21 27.61
C ASP A 62 -2.42 4.54 27.96
N GLY A 63 -3.35 3.84 27.32
CA GLY A 63 -4.78 3.82 27.71
C GLY A 63 -5.78 4.21 26.62
N ASP A 64 -5.33 4.73 25.48
CA ASP A 64 -6.22 5.27 24.43
C ASP A 64 -6.34 4.32 23.21
N SER A 65 -6.86 3.10 23.39
CA SER A 65 -6.95 2.10 22.31
C SER A 65 -7.90 2.46 21.15
N GLY A 66 -8.75 3.47 21.33
CA GLY A 66 -9.84 3.79 20.41
C GLY A 66 -9.39 4.23 19.00
N MET A 67 -8.25 4.91 18.88
CA MET A 67 -7.76 5.39 17.58
C MET A 67 -7.05 4.30 16.76
N THR A 68 -6.32 3.40 17.43
CA THR A 68 -5.78 2.18 16.81
C THR A 68 -6.92 1.27 16.34
N GLU A 69 -8.01 1.17 17.12
CA GLU A 69 -9.23 0.46 16.72
C GLU A 69 -9.85 1.10 15.46
N ALA A 70 -9.91 2.43 15.38
CA ALA A 70 -10.46 3.13 14.21
C ALA A 70 -9.69 2.86 12.91
N LEU A 71 -8.34 2.84 12.94
CA LEU A 71 -7.55 2.46 11.76
C LEU A 71 -7.73 0.99 11.38
N SER A 72 -7.79 0.10 12.38
CA SER A 72 -8.03 -1.32 12.16
C SER A 72 -9.42 -1.56 11.53
N ASP A 73 -10.44 -0.83 11.98
CA ASP A 73 -11.80 -0.86 11.44
C ASP A 73 -11.87 -0.32 10.03
N MET A 74 -11.20 0.81 9.74
CA MET A 74 -11.11 1.37 8.40
C MET A 74 -10.44 0.39 7.44
N ARG A 75 -9.33 -0.23 7.87
CA ARG A 75 -8.63 -1.26 7.11
C ARG A 75 -9.54 -2.45 6.83
N HIS A 76 -10.25 -2.98 7.84
CA HIS A 76 -11.18 -4.09 7.69
C HIS A 76 -12.36 -3.75 6.77
N GLY A 77 -12.91 -2.54 6.90
CA GLY A 77 -14.00 -2.03 6.10
C GLY A 77 -13.60 -1.89 4.63
N LEU A 78 -12.47 -1.25 4.36
CA LEU A 78 -11.93 -1.09 3.02
C LEU A 78 -11.67 -2.45 2.38
N ARG A 79 -11.00 -3.35 3.09
CA ARG A 79 -10.75 -4.71 2.61
C ARG A 79 -12.04 -5.40 2.19
N ARG A 80 -13.05 -5.41 3.06
CA ARG A 80 -14.35 -6.06 2.78
C ARG A 80 -15.02 -5.47 1.55
N SER A 81 -15.00 -4.14 1.41
CA SER A 81 -15.51 -3.45 0.22
C SER A 81 -14.73 -3.87 -1.03
N CYS A 82 -13.40 -3.91 -0.97
CA CYS A 82 -12.59 -4.30 -2.12
C CYS A 82 -12.82 -5.77 -2.54
N VAL A 83 -12.98 -6.68 -1.58
CA VAL A 83 -13.37 -8.07 -1.85
C VAL A 83 -14.75 -8.11 -2.51
N HIS A 84 -15.71 -7.32 -2.05
CA HIS A 84 -17.05 -7.29 -2.62
C HIS A 84 -17.10 -6.73 -4.05
N PHE A 85 -16.45 -5.58 -4.28
CA PHE A 85 -16.54 -4.86 -5.56
C PHE A 85 -15.59 -5.40 -6.62
N PHE A 86 -14.46 -5.93 -6.17
CA PHE A 86 -13.40 -6.29 -7.09
C PHE A 86 -12.97 -7.76 -6.95
N GLY A 87 -13.44 -8.52 -5.97
CA GLY A 87 -13.19 -9.97 -5.91
C GLY A 87 -13.93 -10.75 -7.00
N GLY A 88 -13.25 -11.71 -7.64
CA GLY A 88 -13.81 -12.56 -8.70
C GLY A 88 -12.94 -12.65 -9.96
N ASP A 89 -13.16 -13.71 -10.76
CA ASP A 89 -12.29 -14.23 -11.84
C ASP A 89 -11.58 -13.18 -12.72
N ASP A 90 -10.29 -13.47 -12.97
CA ASP A 90 -9.31 -12.83 -13.86
C ASP A 90 -8.95 -11.36 -13.63
N PHE A 91 -9.68 -10.63 -12.78
CA PHE A 91 -9.22 -9.32 -12.32
C PHE A 91 -8.46 -9.44 -11.00
N HIS A 92 -8.92 -10.21 -10.02
CA HIS A 92 -8.41 -10.13 -8.65
C HIS A 92 -8.21 -11.50 -8.02
N ALA A 93 -7.01 -12.05 -8.19
CA ALA A 93 -6.54 -13.05 -7.25
C ALA A 93 -6.19 -12.32 -5.96
N GLU A 94 -6.88 -12.62 -4.86
CA GLU A 94 -6.28 -12.45 -3.54
C GLU A 94 -4.99 -13.27 -3.56
N MET A 95 -3.85 -12.59 -3.41
CA MET A 95 -2.56 -13.28 -3.44
C MET A 95 -1.83 -13.03 -2.14
N GLU A 96 -1.17 -14.08 -1.68
CA GLU A 96 -0.27 -14.03 -0.55
C GLU A 96 0.89 -13.07 -0.86
N LEU A 97 1.12 -12.15 0.07
CA LEU A 97 2.32 -11.32 0.10
C LEU A 97 3.24 -11.95 1.13
N ASP A 98 4.31 -12.59 0.67
CA ASP A 98 5.28 -13.24 1.55
C ASP A 98 5.98 -12.18 2.44
N PRO A 99 5.83 -12.22 3.78
CA PRO A 99 6.47 -11.27 4.67
C PRO A 99 7.99 -11.51 4.81
N GLU A 100 8.51 -12.65 4.37
CA GLU A 100 9.93 -13.02 4.49
C GLU A 100 10.72 -12.85 3.17
N ASP A 101 10.02 -12.58 2.07
CA ASP A 101 10.64 -12.32 0.76
C ASP A 101 9.95 -11.15 0.03
N GLY A 102 10.46 -10.82 -1.15
CA GLY A 102 9.72 -9.97 -2.05
C GLY A 102 9.58 -8.53 -1.54
N TYR A 103 8.46 -7.94 -1.92
CA TYR A 103 8.03 -6.65 -1.41
C TYR A 103 7.52 -6.73 0.03
N GLY A 104 7.04 -7.89 0.49
CA GLY A 104 6.51 -8.06 1.84
C GLY A 104 7.59 -7.93 2.91
N ARG A 105 8.76 -8.56 2.74
CA ARG A 105 9.92 -8.35 3.61
C ARG A 105 10.29 -6.88 3.75
N LYS A 106 10.29 -6.16 2.63
CA LYS A 106 10.62 -4.73 2.63
C LYS A 106 9.62 -3.90 3.42
N LEU A 107 8.33 -4.23 3.35
CA LEU A 107 7.31 -3.58 4.18
C LEU A 107 7.54 -3.87 5.66
N VAL A 108 7.81 -5.14 6.03
CA VAL A 108 8.13 -5.53 7.41
C VAL A 108 9.36 -4.77 7.94
N ASP A 109 10.46 -4.73 7.18
CA ASP A 109 11.69 -4.01 7.52
C ASP A 109 11.44 -2.50 7.73
N SER A 110 10.44 -1.93 7.06
CA SER A 110 10.05 -0.53 7.19
C SER A 110 9.10 -0.21 8.35
N GLY A 111 8.65 -1.22 9.10
CA GLY A 111 7.70 -1.06 10.22
C GLY A 111 6.23 -1.29 9.86
N ALA A 112 5.93 -1.91 8.72
CA ALA A 112 4.57 -2.29 8.38
C ALA A 112 4.04 -3.37 9.34
N LEU A 113 2.84 -3.15 9.87
CA LEU A 113 2.10 -4.14 10.65
C LEU A 113 1.48 -5.16 9.70
N VAL A 114 2.09 -6.34 9.62
CA VAL A 114 1.46 -7.51 9.01
C VAL A 114 0.52 -8.13 10.06
N THR A 115 -0.59 -7.45 10.36
CA THR A 115 -1.58 -7.89 11.37
C THR A 115 -2.76 -8.57 10.70
N GLY A 116 -2.71 -9.89 10.64
CA GLY A 116 -3.68 -10.76 9.98
C GLY A 116 -2.94 -11.93 9.34
N PRO A 117 -3.62 -13.00 8.93
CA PRO A 117 -2.93 -14.01 8.16
C PRO A 117 -2.37 -13.37 6.85
N PRO A 118 -1.24 -13.87 6.30
CA PRO A 118 -0.34 -13.16 5.37
C PRO A 118 -0.90 -12.78 3.97
N TRP A 119 -2.22 -12.81 3.76
CA TRP A 119 -2.84 -12.89 2.43
C TRP A 119 -3.96 -11.89 2.12
N GLU A 120 -4.20 -10.84 2.91
CA GLU A 120 -5.53 -10.20 2.90
C GLU A 120 -5.66 -8.82 2.23
N CYS A 121 -4.64 -8.30 1.57
CA CYS A 121 -4.63 -6.87 1.16
C CYS A 121 -3.95 -6.60 -0.18
N LEU A 122 -3.95 -7.56 -1.09
CA LEU A 122 -3.37 -7.42 -2.42
C LEU A 122 -4.43 -7.56 -3.51
N TRP A 123 -4.49 -6.58 -4.40
CA TRP A 123 -5.28 -6.64 -5.63
C TRP A 123 -4.42 -6.47 -6.86
N CYS A 124 -4.76 -7.19 -7.92
CA CYS A 124 -4.04 -7.13 -9.18
C CYS A 124 -4.80 -6.23 -10.15
N ILE A 125 -4.12 -5.25 -10.74
CA ILE A 125 -4.69 -4.45 -11.83
C ILE A 125 -3.66 -4.38 -12.95
N GLN A 126 -3.85 -5.22 -13.96
CA GLN A 126 -2.90 -5.45 -15.04
C GLN A 126 -1.48 -5.81 -14.53
N ARG A 127 -0.50 -4.93 -14.75
CA ARG A 127 0.89 -5.09 -14.36
C ARG A 127 1.22 -4.49 -13.00
N PHE A 128 0.22 -4.00 -12.28
CA PHE A 128 0.37 -3.39 -10.96
C PHE A 128 -0.30 -4.24 -9.90
N ALA A 129 0.33 -4.24 -8.73
CA ALA A 129 -0.17 -4.75 -7.48
C ALA A 129 -0.59 -3.56 -6.62
N VAL A 130 -1.78 -3.62 -6.04
CA VAL A 130 -2.28 -2.67 -5.06
C VAL A 130 -2.24 -3.32 -3.70
N VAL A 131 -1.41 -2.80 -2.80
CA VAL A 131 -1.18 -3.34 -1.45
C VAL A 131 -1.77 -2.37 -0.43
N LEU A 132 -2.71 -2.81 0.40
CA LEU A 132 -3.16 -2.05 1.57
C LEU A 132 -2.14 -2.24 2.70
N VAL A 133 -1.48 -1.15 3.09
CA VAL A 133 -0.39 -1.11 4.06
C VAL A 133 -0.84 -0.36 5.30
N HIS A 134 -0.68 -1.00 6.45
CA HIS A 134 -0.76 -0.38 7.77
C HIS A 134 0.66 -0.40 8.35
N SER A 135 1.20 0.74 8.76
CA SER A 135 2.52 0.80 9.39
C SER A 135 2.52 1.60 10.67
N VAL A 136 3.49 1.30 11.53
CA VAL A 136 3.87 2.15 12.64
C VAL A 136 5.25 2.74 12.31
N ASP A 137 5.43 4.03 12.56
CA ASP A 137 6.73 4.66 12.39
C ASP A 137 7.78 4.06 13.37
N GLN A 138 9.06 4.28 13.08
CA GLN A 138 10.14 3.73 13.90
C GLN A 138 10.12 4.21 15.35
N GLN A 139 9.65 5.43 15.58
CA GLN A 139 9.55 6.01 16.93
C GLN A 139 8.30 5.53 17.68
N ARG A 140 7.42 4.78 17.01
CA ARG A 140 6.12 4.35 17.54
C ARG A 140 5.30 5.51 18.06
N THR A 141 5.30 6.60 17.31
CA THR A 141 4.55 7.83 17.54
C THR A 141 3.35 7.98 16.60
N LEU A 142 3.37 7.30 15.45
CA LEU A 142 2.35 7.40 14.41
C LEU A 142 2.00 6.03 13.85
N GLU A 143 0.71 5.79 13.69
CA GLU A 143 0.19 4.72 12.83
C GLU A 143 -0.33 5.31 11.53
N THR A 144 -0.11 4.60 10.43
CA THR A 144 -0.50 5.06 9.10
C THR A 144 -1.20 3.98 8.31
N LEU A 145 -2.12 4.38 7.44
CA LEU A 145 -2.80 3.50 6.49
C LEU A 145 -2.65 4.07 5.07
N ALA A 146 -2.24 3.25 4.11
CA ALA A 146 -2.07 3.65 2.71
C ALA A 146 -2.36 2.52 1.72
N LEU A 147 -2.61 2.89 0.47
CA LEU A 147 -2.54 1.97 -0.68
C LEU A 147 -1.22 2.18 -1.43
N HIS A 148 -0.39 1.15 -1.50
CA HIS A 148 0.83 1.13 -2.29
C HIS A 148 0.54 0.51 -3.66
N ILE A 149 0.84 1.24 -4.72
CA ILE A 149 0.69 0.77 -6.10
C ILE A 149 2.07 0.45 -6.62
N VAL A 150 2.40 -0.83 -6.75
CA VAL A 150 3.74 -1.31 -7.12
C VAL A 150 3.71 -2.16 -8.37
N PRO A 151 4.82 -2.30 -9.11
CA PRO A 151 4.91 -3.30 -10.17
C PRO A 151 4.57 -4.71 -9.66
N MET A 152 3.77 -5.45 -10.42
CA MET A 152 3.39 -6.84 -10.09
C MET A 152 4.61 -7.74 -9.88
N ASP A 153 5.64 -7.53 -10.69
CA ASP A 153 6.91 -8.25 -10.61
C ASP A 153 7.59 -8.06 -9.24
N TRP A 154 7.31 -7.01 -8.46
CA TRP A 154 7.89 -6.87 -7.13
C TRP A 154 7.27 -7.82 -6.10
N VAL A 155 6.01 -8.20 -6.34
CA VAL A 155 5.22 -9.07 -5.47
C VAL A 155 5.24 -10.52 -5.95
N ARG A 156 5.25 -10.74 -7.27
CA ARG A 156 5.16 -12.07 -7.90
C ARG A 156 6.15 -12.27 -9.04
N TYR A 157 7.44 -11.98 -8.83
CA TYR A 157 8.41 -12.33 -9.86
C TYR A 157 8.58 -13.86 -9.97
N GLN A 158 7.98 -14.46 -11.01
CA GLN A 158 8.27 -15.83 -11.42
C GLN A 158 8.95 -15.80 -12.80
N PRO A 159 10.26 -16.09 -12.88
CA PRO A 159 10.94 -16.09 -14.18
C PRO A 159 10.42 -17.24 -15.04
N LEU A 160 9.73 -16.91 -16.14
CA LEU A 160 9.13 -17.89 -17.06
C LEU A 160 10.16 -18.79 -17.74
N ASN A 161 11.39 -18.30 -17.94
CA ASN A 161 12.50 -19.01 -18.59
C ASN A 161 13.84 -18.60 -17.95
N SER A 162 14.08 -19.08 -16.72
CA SER A 162 15.28 -18.79 -15.91
C SER A 162 16.62 -19.14 -16.58
N GLY A 163 16.61 -19.90 -17.69
CA GLY A 163 17.81 -20.29 -18.43
C GLY A 163 18.40 -19.24 -19.38
N THR A 164 17.73 -18.11 -19.63
CA THR A 164 18.24 -17.11 -20.60
C THR A 164 19.00 -15.96 -19.92
N LYS A 165 20.06 -15.46 -20.57
CA LYS A 165 20.81 -14.25 -20.10
C LYS A 165 19.90 -13.03 -19.96
N ARG A 166 18.90 -12.90 -20.83
CA ARG A 166 17.92 -11.81 -20.81
C ARG A 166 17.04 -11.88 -19.57
N GLU A 167 16.52 -13.06 -19.23
CA GLU A 167 15.69 -13.24 -18.04
C GLU A 167 16.51 -13.05 -16.76
N ALA A 168 17.74 -13.57 -16.70
CA ALA A 168 18.65 -13.32 -15.59
C ALA A 168 19.00 -11.83 -15.41
N SER A 169 19.04 -11.06 -16.50
CA SER A 169 19.22 -9.61 -16.44
C SER A 169 17.95 -8.89 -15.94
N ARG A 170 16.77 -9.33 -16.41
CA ARG A 170 15.48 -8.80 -15.96
C ARG A 170 15.28 -9.05 -14.47
N HIS A 171 15.54 -10.27 -14.01
CA HIS A 171 15.43 -10.65 -12.60
C HIS A 171 16.27 -9.74 -11.69
N ARG A 172 17.56 -9.56 -12.03
CA ARG A 172 18.45 -8.67 -11.27
C ARG A 172 17.97 -7.22 -11.25
N ARG A 173 17.37 -6.75 -12.34
CA ARG A 173 16.79 -5.40 -12.41
C ARG A 173 15.57 -5.28 -11.48
N VAL A 174 14.64 -6.24 -11.54
CA VAL A 174 13.45 -6.27 -10.68
C VAL A 174 13.84 -6.27 -9.20
N ILE A 175 14.80 -7.11 -8.81
CA ILE A 175 15.32 -7.12 -7.43
C ILE A 175 15.86 -5.74 -7.06
N ARG A 176 16.74 -5.16 -7.88
CA ARG A 176 17.34 -3.85 -7.58
C ARG A 176 16.28 -2.76 -7.44
N GLU A 177 15.36 -2.65 -8.39
CA GLU A 177 14.29 -1.65 -8.35
C GLU A 177 13.44 -1.77 -7.08
N ARG A 178 13.14 -3.00 -6.65
CA ARG A 178 12.44 -3.27 -5.40
C ARG A 178 13.28 -2.89 -4.17
N GLU A 179 14.54 -3.27 -4.11
CA GLU A 179 15.44 -2.96 -2.99
C GLU A 179 15.74 -1.46 -2.88
N ASP A 180 15.74 -0.73 -4.00
CA ASP A 180 15.95 0.73 -4.03
C ASP A 180 14.66 1.53 -3.74
N ALA A 181 13.49 0.89 -3.73
CA ALA A 181 12.22 1.57 -3.49
C ALA A 181 12.17 2.23 -2.10
N ASP A 182 11.80 3.50 -2.03
CA ASP A 182 11.48 4.17 -0.78
C ASP A 182 10.00 3.88 -0.41
N VAL A 183 9.80 3.01 0.58
CA VAL A 183 8.47 2.56 1.05
C VAL A 183 8.04 3.26 2.34
N ILE A 184 8.98 3.96 3.00
CA ILE A 184 8.68 4.75 4.19
C ILE A 184 8.01 6.03 3.71
N TRP A 185 6.93 6.40 4.38
CA TRP A 185 6.26 7.65 4.13
C TRP A 185 5.77 8.25 5.44
N SER A 186 5.70 9.56 5.43
CA SER A 186 4.96 10.33 6.42
C SER A 186 4.06 11.27 5.63
N TRP A 187 2.82 11.41 6.09
CA TRP A 187 1.97 12.49 5.63
C TRP A 187 1.95 13.56 6.71
N PRO A 188 2.07 14.85 6.35
CA PRO A 188 1.96 15.89 7.34
C PRO A 188 0.60 15.77 8.02
N LEU A 189 0.62 15.57 9.35
CA LEU A 189 -0.54 15.90 10.15
C LEU A 189 -0.69 17.42 10.09
N SER A 190 -1.89 17.90 9.78
CA SER A 190 -2.19 19.32 9.97
C SER A 190 -1.98 19.61 11.44
N VAL A 191 -0.93 20.34 11.78
CA VAL A 191 -0.82 20.92 13.12
C VAL A 191 -1.90 21.99 13.18
N PRO A 192 -2.87 21.95 14.10
CA PRO A 192 -3.77 23.08 14.28
C PRO A 192 -2.91 24.31 14.57
N ASP A 193 -3.05 25.35 13.75
CA ASP A 193 -2.39 26.64 13.96
C ASP A 193 -2.67 27.12 15.40
N GLU A 194 -1.61 27.47 16.15
CA GLU A 194 -1.66 28.03 17.51
C GLU A 194 -2.51 29.31 17.61
#